data_AF-A0A0L7KXK0-F1
#
_entry.id   AF-A0A0L7KXK0-F1
#
_cell.length_a   1.000
_cell.length_b   1.000
_cell.length_c   1.000
_cell.angle_alpha   90.00
_cell.angle_beta   90.00
_cell.angle_gamma   90.00
#
_symmetry.space_group_name_H-M   'P 1'
#
loop_
_entity.id
_entity.type
_entity.pdbx_description
1 polymer ?
#
loop_
_entity_poly.entity_id
_entity_poly.type
_entity_poly.pdbx_seq_one_letter_code
_entity_poly.pdbx_strand_id
1 'polypeptide(L)'
;MMSLPLVARQTARKLFAHLHFLQTMSHANKMTADNLASVWVPTIMPSPMTNNAAQTAWSSKEVFVVRDLIIHFESIWESTESEKRREDAMRKILMRVLSNSAPSKDKPWFGCTIAGAVNEDRLKWMTAMMYGEHANILPTPR
;
A
#
# COMPACT_ATOMS: atom_id res chain seq x y z
N MET A 1 5.36 -2.97 -23.50
CA MET A 1 4.19 -3.36 -22.68
C MET A 1 2.94 -3.67 -23.53
N MET A 2 3.06 -4.52 -24.55
CA MET A 2 1.97 -4.75 -25.52
C MET A 2 1.23 -6.08 -25.31
N SER A 3 1.62 -6.93 -24.34
CA SER A 3 1.05 -8.28 -24.17
C SER A 3 -0.27 -8.32 -23.38
N LEU A 4 -0.62 -7.28 -22.62
CA LEU A 4 -1.90 -7.25 -21.90
C LEU A 4 -3.06 -6.84 -22.82
N PRO A 5 -4.26 -7.45 -22.68
CA PRO A 5 -5.47 -7.01 -23.33
C PRO A 5 -5.78 -5.53 -23.07
N LEU A 6 -6.43 -4.86 -24.02
CA LEU A 6 -6.69 -3.41 -23.96
C LEU A 6 -7.37 -2.99 -22.65
N VAL A 7 -8.43 -3.69 -22.25
CA VAL A 7 -9.19 -3.41 -21.03
C VAL A 7 -8.30 -3.57 -19.80
N ALA A 8 -7.59 -4.69 -19.68
CA ALA A 8 -6.68 -4.95 -18.55
C ALA A 8 -5.58 -3.88 -18.46
N ARG A 9 -5.02 -3.45 -19.60
CA ARG A 9 -3.99 -2.42 -19.67
C ARG A 9 -4.50 -1.06 -19.23
N GLN A 10 -5.69 -0.66 -19.65
CA GLN A 10 -6.30 0.62 -19.26
C GLN A 10 -6.68 0.63 -17.78
N THR A 11 -7.21 -0.48 -17.27
CA THR A 11 -7.50 -0.65 -15.84
C THR A 11 -6.23 -0.58 -15.02
N ALA A 12 -5.18 -1.31 -15.42
CA ALA A 12 -3.88 -1.27 -14.76
C ALA A 12 -3.29 0.15 -14.75
N ARG A 13 -3.33 0.88 -15.89
CA ARG A 13 -2.87 2.27 -15.95
C ARG A 13 -3.58 3.15 -14.93
N LYS A 14 -4.90 3.07 -14.83
CA LYS A 14 -5.67 3.87 -13.84
C LYS A 14 -5.33 3.50 -12.41
N LEU A 15 -5.23 2.20 -12.12
CA LEU A 15 -4.89 1.72 -10.79
C LEU A 15 -3.49 2.18 -10.37
N PHE A 16 -2.46 1.92 -11.20
CA PHE A 16 -1.09 2.29 -10.89
C PHE A 16 -0.88 3.81 -10.86
N ALA A 17 -1.61 4.59 -11.66
CA ALA A 17 -1.63 6.05 -11.53
C ALA A 17 -2.09 6.47 -10.13
N HIS A 18 -3.17 5.86 -9.63
CA HIS A 18 -3.68 6.17 -8.31
C HIS A 18 -2.73 5.74 -7.18
N LEU A 19 -2.15 4.53 -7.27
CA LEU A 19 -1.18 4.06 -6.28
C LEU A 19 0.11 4.89 -6.29
N HIS A 20 0.57 5.32 -7.47
CA HIS A 20 1.69 6.26 -7.61
C HIS A 20 1.36 7.59 -6.93
N PHE A 21 0.18 8.16 -7.17
CA PHE A 21 -0.24 9.37 -6.49
C PHE A 21 -0.26 9.21 -4.97
N LEU A 22 -0.79 8.10 -4.45
CA LEU A 22 -0.80 7.82 -3.01
C LEU A 22 0.62 7.76 -2.42
N GLN A 23 1.57 7.08 -3.08
CA GLN A 23 2.93 6.99 -2.54
C GLN A 23 3.65 8.35 -2.57
N THR A 24 3.37 9.23 -3.54
CA THR A 24 3.94 10.59 -3.54
C THR A 24 3.50 11.42 -2.33
N MET A 25 2.38 11.06 -1.71
CA MET A 25 1.87 11.66 -0.48
C MET A 25 2.16 10.81 0.77
N SER A 26 3.10 9.86 0.72
CA SER A 26 3.47 8.99 1.84
C SER A 26 3.88 9.74 3.10
N HIS A 27 4.48 10.93 2.96
CA HIS A 27 4.81 11.81 4.10
C HIS A 27 3.56 12.21 4.89
N ALA A 28 2.46 12.47 4.19
CA ALA A 28 1.14 12.64 4.74
C ALA A 28 0.62 11.26 5.09
N ASN A 29 0.00 10.52 4.15
CA ASN A 29 -0.85 9.32 4.34
C ASN A 29 -0.18 8.06 4.97
N LYS A 30 1.15 8.06 5.14
CA LYS A 30 1.98 6.94 5.67
C LYS A 30 1.96 5.65 4.83
N MET A 31 1.48 5.72 3.58
CA MET A 31 1.46 4.60 2.65
C MET A 31 2.66 4.69 1.69
N THR A 32 3.75 4.00 2.02
CA THR A 32 4.90 3.84 1.11
C THR A 32 4.56 2.90 -0.04
N ALA A 33 5.40 2.89 -1.09
CA ALA A 33 5.24 1.95 -2.20
C ALA A 33 5.32 0.49 -1.73
N ASP A 34 6.18 0.18 -0.75
CA ASP A 34 6.28 -1.15 -0.14
C ASP A 34 4.97 -1.55 0.57
N ASN A 35 4.41 -0.66 1.40
CA ASN A 35 3.15 -0.92 2.10
C ASN A 35 1.99 -1.13 1.12
N LEU A 36 1.93 -0.30 0.06
CA LEU A 36 0.92 -0.44 -0.98
C LEU A 36 1.11 -1.75 -1.76
N ALA A 37 2.33 -2.10 -2.14
CA ALA A 37 2.60 -3.34 -2.85
C ALA A 37 2.17 -4.56 -2.01
N SER A 38 2.54 -4.63 -0.73
CA SER A 38 2.16 -5.73 0.15
C SER A 38 0.65 -5.95 0.25
N VAL A 39 -0.15 -4.87 0.26
CA VAL A 39 -1.61 -4.96 0.33
C VAL A 39 -2.24 -5.31 -1.03
N TRP A 40 -1.67 -4.82 -2.13
CA TRP A 40 -2.29 -4.94 -3.46
C TRP A 40 -1.84 -6.16 -4.27
N VAL A 41 -0.67 -6.75 -3.98
CA VAL A 41 -0.15 -7.92 -4.68
C VAL A 41 -1.15 -9.08 -4.76
N PRO A 42 -1.83 -9.50 -3.67
CA PRO A 42 -2.77 -10.62 -3.74
C PRO A 42 -3.93 -10.39 -4.72
N THR A 43 -4.29 -9.13 -4.97
CA THR A 43 -5.39 -8.73 -5.87
C THR A 43 -4.91 -8.53 -7.31
N ILE A 44 -3.70 -8.00 -7.51
CA ILE A 44 -3.15 -7.68 -8.84
C ILE A 44 -2.53 -8.92 -9.49
N MET A 45 -1.85 -9.75 -8.71
CA MET A 45 -1.15 -10.94 -9.16
C MET A 45 -1.61 -12.15 -8.33
N PRO A 46 -2.88 -12.59 -8.50
CA PRO A 46 -3.35 -13.77 -7.80
C PRO A 46 -2.57 -15.00 -8.28
N SER A 47 -2.03 -15.76 -7.33
CA SER A 47 -1.36 -17.02 -7.65
C SER A 47 -2.37 -17.97 -8.32
N PRO A 48 -2.00 -18.66 -9.42
CA PRO A 48 -2.86 -19.70 -9.96
C PRO A 48 -3.13 -20.73 -8.86
N MET A 49 -4.40 -21.05 -8.63
CA MET A 49 -4.80 -22.04 -7.65
C MET A 49 -4.33 -23.42 -8.11
N THR A 50 -3.07 -23.76 -7.82
CA THR A 50 -2.56 -25.11 -7.99
C THR A 50 -2.88 -25.86 -6.71
N ASN A 51 -3.33 -27.12 -6.82
CA ASN A 51 -3.81 -27.96 -5.71
C ASN A 51 -2.78 -28.27 -4.59
N ASN A 52 -1.63 -27.60 -4.57
CA ASN A 52 -0.64 -27.75 -3.51
C ASN A 52 -0.87 -26.70 -2.42
N ALA A 53 -1.39 -27.16 -1.28
CA ALA A 53 -1.70 -26.39 -0.07
C ALA A 53 -0.51 -25.65 0.58
N ALA A 54 0.66 -25.60 -0.07
CA ALA A 54 1.87 -24.92 0.41
C ALA A 54 2.08 -23.51 -0.19
N GLN A 55 1.13 -22.99 -1.00
CA GLN A 55 1.24 -21.69 -1.69
C GLN A 55 0.78 -20.46 -0.88
N THR A 56 0.79 -20.52 0.46
CA THR A 56 0.45 -19.37 1.30
C THR A 56 1.59 -18.36 1.48
N ALA A 57 2.80 -18.67 0.99
CA ALA A 57 3.91 -17.72 0.99
C ALA A 57 3.91 -16.91 -0.31
N TRP A 58 3.33 -15.71 -0.27
CA TRP A 58 3.49 -14.74 -1.37
C TRP A 58 4.97 -14.57 -1.68
N SER A 59 5.34 -14.67 -2.96
CA SER A 59 6.74 -14.52 -3.30
C SER A 59 7.12 -13.05 -3.10
N SER A 60 8.21 -12.78 -2.38
CA SER A 60 8.73 -11.41 -2.24
C SER A 60 8.96 -10.77 -3.61
N LYS A 61 9.21 -11.59 -4.64
CA LYS A 61 9.37 -11.18 -6.04
C LYS A 61 8.14 -10.45 -6.59
N GLU A 62 6.93 -10.94 -6.36
CA GLU A 62 5.70 -10.28 -6.83
C GLU A 62 5.50 -8.94 -6.14
N VAL A 63 5.82 -8.87 -4.86
CA VAL A 63 5.80 -7.61 -4.09
C VAL A 63 6.76 -6.59 -4.69
N PHE A 64 8.00 -7.00 -5.02
CA PHE A 64 8.95 -6.10 -5.68
C PHE A 64 8.48 -5.65 -7.06
N VAL A 65 7.88 -6.53 -7.87
CA VAL A 65 7.33 -6.15 -9.18
C VAL A 65 6.24 -5.09 -9.03
N VAL A 66 5.28 -5.29 -8.14
CA VAL A 66 4.19 -4.33 -7.93
C VAL A 66 4.71 -3.02 -7.37
N ARG A 67 5.66 -3.06 -6.42
CA ARG A 67 6.34 -1.87 -5.89
C ARG A 67 7.02 -1.07 -7.00
N ASP A 68 7.79 -1.72 -7.86
CA ASP A 68 8.54 -1.04 -8.91
C ASP A 68 7.61 -0.48 -10.00
N LEU A 69 6.49 -1.17 -10.30
CA LEU A 69 5.42 -0.65 -11.15
C LEU A 69 4.77 0.61 -10.58
N ILE A 70 4.62 0.70 -9.25
CA ILE A 70 4.10 1.89 -8.57
C ILE A 70 5.13 3.03 -8.64
N ILE A 71 6.40 2.77 -8.29
CA ILE A 71 7.45 3.80 -8.23
C ILE A 71 7.74 4.38 -9.61
N HIS A 72 7.85 3.52 -10.63
CA HIS A 72 8.27 3.92 -11.97
C HIS A 72 7.10 4.17 -12.92
N PHE A 73 5.89 4.38 -12.39
CA PHE A 73 4.67 4.58 -13.18
C PHE A 73 4.85 5.61 -14.32
N GLU A 74 5.43 6.77 -14.05
CA GLU A 74 5.61 7.83 -15.06
C GLU A 74 6.49 7.40 -16.23
N SER A 75 7.55 6.64 -15.95
CA SER A 75 8.46 6.11 -16.99
C SER A 75 7.83 4.97 -17.78
N ILE A 76 6.94 4.22 -17.14
CA ILE A 76 6.38 2.99 -17.71
C ILE A 76 5.17 3.31 -18.61
N TRP A 77 4.35 4.29 -18.20
CA TRP A 77 3.12 4.67 -18.90
C TRP A 77 3.19 6.02 -19.62
N GLU A 78 4.32 6.72 -19.61
CA GLU A 78 4.50 8.01 -20.29
C GLU A 78 3.34 8.98 -19.97
N SER A 79 3.20 9.33 -18.68
CA SER A 79 2.16 10.26 -18.25
C SER A 79 2.27 11.58 -18.99
N THR A 80 1.16 12.06 -19.57
CA THR A 80 1.14 13.33 -20.29
C THR A 80 1.34 14.50 -19.32
N GLU A 81 1.94 15.59 -19.80
CA GLU A 81 2.15 16.80 -19.01
C GLU A 81 0.83 17.35 -18.41
N SER A 82 -0.29 17.15 -19.12
CA SER A 82 -1.62 17.51 -18.63
C SER A 82 -2.08 16.70 -17.43
N GLU A 83 -1.70 15.42 -17.34
CA GLU A 83 -2.02 14.55 -16.21
C GLU A 83 -1.22 14.97 -14.98
N LYS A 84 0.08 15.23 -15.16
CA LYS A 84 0.97 15.71 -14.09
C LYS A 84 0.47 17.00 -13.46
N ARG A 85 0.11 17.99 -14.28
CA ARG A 85 -0.44 19.28 -13.80
C ARG A 85 -1.71 19.11 -12.99
N ARG A 86 -2.59 18.19 -13.40
CA ARG A 86 -3.84 17.90 -12.70
C ARG A 86 -3.59 17.28 -11.33
N GLU A 87 -2.65 16.34 -11.26
CA GLU A 87 -2.23 15.71 -10.01
C GLU A 87 -1.56 16.71 -9.06
N ASP A 88 -0.73 17.62 -9.56
CA ASP A 88 -0.12 18.67 -8.76
C ASP A 88 -1.15 19.66 -8.20
N ALA A 89 -2.14 20.05 -9.01
CA ALA A 89 -3.25 20.88 -8.55
C ALA A 89 -4.06 20.19 -7.45
N MET A 90 -4.37 18.90 -7.65
CA MET A 90 -5.07 18.08 -6.65
C MET A 90 -4.26 17.95 -5.35
N ARG A 91 -2.95 17.69 -5.46
CA ARG A 91 -2.02 17.60 -4.32
C ARG A 91 -2.02 18.88 -3.49
N LYS A 92 -1.96 20.05 -4.13
CA LYS A 92 -2.01 21.36 -3.45
C LYS A 92 -3.30 21.54 -2.65
N ILE A 93 -4.45 21.16 -3.23
CA ILE A 93 -5.75 21.24 -2.55
C ILE A 93 -5.78 20.29 -1.35
N LEU A 94 -5.37 19.03 -1.55
CA LEU A 94 -5.33 18.02 -0.49
C LEU A 94 -4.44 18.44 0.68
N MET A 95 -3.25 18.99 0.41
CA MET A 95 -2.36 19.49 1.47
C MET A 95 -3.02 20.60 2.29
N ARG A 96 -3.76 21.51 1.64
CA ARG A 96 -4.49 22.59 2.32
C ARG A 96 -5.65 22.07 3.17
N VAL A 97 -6.34 21.03 2.71
CA VAL A 97 -7.42 20.40 3.49
C VAL A 97 -6.85 19.64 4.68
N LEU A 98 -5.79 18.84 4.45
CA LEU A 98 -5.15 18.04 5.49
C LEU A 98 -4.47 18.90 6.55
N SER A 99 -3.85 20.03 6.18
CA SER A 99 -3.29 20.97 7.16
C SER A 99 -4.35 21.59 8.09
N ASN A 100 -5.60 21.67 7.60
CA ASN A 100 -6.72 22.24 8.34
C ASN A 100 -7.54 21.18 9.08
N SER A 101 -7.25 19.88 8.90
CA SER A 101 -7.96 18.79 9.54
C SER A 101 -7.02 17.98 10.44
N ALA A 102 -7.12 18.16 11.75
CA ALA A 102 -6.51 17.24 12.70
C ALA A 102 -7.16 15.84 12.57
N PRO A 103 -6.40 14.75 12.78
CA PRO A 103 -6.98 13.40 12.86
C PRO A 103 -8.08 13.37 13.93
N SER A 104 -9.30 13.05 13.54
CA SER A 104 -10.43 12.89 14.47
C SER A 104 -10.81 11.42 14.60
N LYS A 105 -11.56 11.08 15.66
CA LYS A 105 -12.11 9.72 15.86
C LYS A 105 -12.96 9.26 14.67
N ASP A 106 -13.55 10.20 13.93
CA ASP A 106 -14.44 9.93 12.78
C ASP A 106 -13.67 9.76 11.45
N LYS A 107 -12.37 10.10 11.41
CA LYS A 107 -11.46 9.86 10.27
C LYS A 107 -10.10 9.35 10.77
N PRO A 108 -10.06 8.10 11.29
CA PRO A 108 -8.80 7.51 11.68
C PRO A 108 -7.94 7.29 10.43
N TRP A 109 -6.68 7.64 10.56
CA TRP A 109 -5.65 7.22 9.62
C TRP A 109 -5.57 5.70 9.61
N PHE A 110 -5.19 5.07 8.50
CA PHE A 110 -5.13 3.60 8.40
C PHE A 110 -4.35 2.97 9.58
N GLY A 111 -3.25 3.60 10.00
CA GLY A 111 -2.51 3.21 11.21
C GLY A 111 -3.28 3.39 12.54
N CYS A 112 -4.15 4.38 12.67
CA CYS A 112 -5.07 4.51 13.82
C CYS A 112 -6.18 3.44 13.81
N THR A 113 -6.60 2.97 12.63
CA THR A 113 -7.59 1.89 12.51
C THR A 113 -7.01 0.55 12.97
N ILE A 114 -5.75 0.28 12.61
CA ILE A 114 -5.09 -0.98 12.99
C ILE A 114 -4.52 -0.91 14.40
N ALA A 115 -3.89 0.20 14.80
CA ALA A 115 -3.20 0.30 16.09
C ALA A 115 -4.02 0.98 17.20
N GLY A 116 -5.24 1.45 16.92
CA GLY A 116 -6.02 2.25 17.86
C GLY A 116 -5.52 3.69 18.04
N ALA A 117 -6.35 4.52 18.67
CA ALA A 117 -6.08 5.95 18.87
C ALA A 117 -5.22 6.23 20.12
N VAL A 118 -5.16 5.28 21.06
CA VAL A 118 -4.50 5.44 22.37
C VAL A 118 -3.17 4.69 22.38
N ASN A 119 -2.16 5.21 23.07
CA ASN A 119 -0.83 4.58 23.16
C ASN A 119 -0.89 3.12 23.64
N GLU A 120 -1.85 2.80 24.50
CA GLU A 120 -2.04 1.46 25.03
C GLU A 120 -2.51 0.47 23.95
N ASP A 121 -3.43 0.88 23.06
CA ASP A 121 -3.86 0.05 21.94
C ASP A 121 -2.71 -0.20 20.97
N ARG A 122 -1.89 0.82 20.71
CA ARG A 122 -0.71 0.70 19.84
C ARG A 122 0.27 -0.33 20.40
N LEU A 123 0.48 -0.31 21.71
CA LEU A 123 1.34 -1.25 22.40
C LEU A 123 0.80 -2.69 22.35
N LYS A 124 -0.52 -2.86 22.50
CA LYS A 124 -1.18 -4.17 22.38
C LYS A 124 -1.04 -4.73 20.96
N TRP A 125 -1.23 -3.90 19.94
CA TRP A 125 -1.09 -4.31 18.54
C TRP A 125 0.36 -4.63 18.15
N MET A 126 1.34 -3.82 18.58
CA MET A 126 2.76 -4.14 18.38
C MET A 126 3.15 -5.45 19.07
N THR A 127 2.68 -5.66 20.31
CA THR A 127 2.89 -6.92 21.04
C THR A 127 2.26 -8.11 20.32
N ALA A 128 1.04 -7.98 19.82
CA ALA A 128 0.34 -9.04 19.09
C ALA A 128 1.04 -9.38 17.76
N MET A 129 1.53 -8.38 17.02
CA MET A 129 2.30 -8.61 15.79
C MET A 129 3.65 -9.28 16.09
N MET A 130 4.37 -8.82 17.12
CA MET A 130 5.63 -9.45 17.55
C MET A 130 5.41 -10.90 18.01
N TYR A 131 4.29 -11.19 18.67
CA TYR A 131 3.90 -12.55 19.05
C TYR A 131 3.54 -13.42 17.84
N GLY A 132 2.88 -12.86 16.83
CA GLY A 132 2.59 -13.56 15.58
C GLY A 132 3.84 -13.87 14.75
N GLU A 133 4.86 -13.02 14.80
CA GLU A 133 6.13 -13.18 14.08
C GLU A 133 7.10 -14.14 14.79
N HIS A 134 7.07 -14.17 16.13
CA HIS A 134 7.95 -15.01 16.94
C HIS A 134 7.13 -16.00 17.79
N ALA A 135 6.96 -17.23 17.32
CA ALA A 135 6.25 -18.30 18.04
C ALA A 135 6.88 -18.71 19.39
N ASN A 136 8.07 -18.19 19.75
CA ASN A 136 8.86 -18.58 20.94
C ASN A 136 9.32 -17.38 21.78
N ILE A 137 8.39 -16.55 22.26
CA ILE A 137 8.69 -15.49 23.25
C ILE A 137 8.25 -15.82 24.68
N LEU A 138 7.76 -17.02 24.96
CA LEU A 138 7.59 -17.45 26.35
C LEU A 138 8.97 -17.71 26.97
N PRO A 139 9.29 -17.16 28.16
CA PRO A 139 10.46 -17.61 28.89
C PRO A 139 10.29 -19.09 29.19
N THR A 140 11.29 -19.91 28.82
CA THR A 140 11.34 -21.32 29.20
C THR A 140 11.15 -21.43 30.72
N PRO A 141 10.11 -22.14 31.19
CA PRO A 141 9.90 -22.32 32.63
C PRO A 141 11.13 -23.02 33.22
N ARG A 142 11.67 -22.45 34.30
CA ARG A 142 12.69 -23.09 35.15
C ARG A 142 12.05 -24.19 35.98
#